data_AF-A0A9J7KBS1-F1
#
_entry.id   AF-A0A9J7KBS1-F1
#
_cell.length_a   1.000
_cell.length_b   1.000
_cell.length_c   1.000
_cell.angle_alpha   90.00
_cell.angle_beta   90.00
_cell.angle_gamma   90.00
#
_symmetry.space_group_name_H-M   'P 1'
#
loop_
_entity.id
_entity.type
_entity.pdbx_description
1 polymer ?
#
loop_
_entity_poly.entity_id
_entity_poly.type
_entity_poly.pdbx_seq_one_letter_code
_entity_poly.pdbx_strand_id
1 'polypeptide(L)'
;MPGSDIVIGWVKDGQAYLTDRYAEDKALPPVDESQDWELLSGYENETHTVLRFKRKLQTCDVRDRVINKDTLRVLWAWNEHDPDGDTGPGYHGHHRGVRSSVLLRNDMESDSLPAQVHTYDVTMANATIPAKRTTYWCKLLEGPTLQTKHHIFKVAVNLCCISVINRTVSIPSFIPKTGNGDVTSLLSKKKGRILIMLI
;
A
#
# COMPACT_ATOMS: atom_id res chain seq x y z
N MET A 1 -13.36 -6.40 13.89
CA MET A 1 -12.02 -6.97 13.64
C MET A 1 -11.13 -6.56 14.81
N PRO A 2 -10.78 -7.48 15.73
CA PRO A 2 -10.29 -7.12 17.06
C PRO A 2 -9.08 -6.17 17.08
N GLY A 3 -9.17 -5.12 17.89
CA GLY A 3 -8.11 -4.13 18.09
C GLY A 3 -7.90 -3.17 16.92
N SER A 4 -8.97 -2.78 16.20
CA SER A 4 -8.89 -1.80 15.11
C SER A 4 -9.71 -0.54 15.41
N ASP A 5 -9.10 0.59 15.06
CA ASP A 5 -9.60 1.97 14.94
C ASP A 5 -10.35 2.11 13.60
N ILE A 6 -11.60 2.55 13.60
CA ILE A 6 -12.52 2.37 12.47
C ILE A 6 -13.41 3.60 12.20
N VAL A 7 -13.04 4.39 11.20
CA VAL A 7 -14.01 5.27 10.55
C VAL A 7 -14.94 4.47 9.61
N ILE A 8 -16.25 4.63 9.79
CA ILE A 8 -17.27 4.18 8.83
C ILE A 8 -18.10 5.39 8.40
N GLY A 9 -18.43 5.50 7.12
CA GLY A 9 -19.33 6.52 6.60
C GLY A 9 -20.02 6.10 5.31
N TRP A 10 -21.07 6.84 4.95
CA TRP A 10 -21.95 6.59 3.80
C TRP A 10 -22.61 7.92 3.38
N VAL A 11 -23.41 7.91 2.31
CA VAL A 11 -24.17 9.09 1.85
C VAL A 11 -25.58 8.64 1.49
N LYS A 12 -26.58 9.16 2.20
CA LYS A 12 -27.99 8.80 2.05
C LYS A 12 -28.84 10.05 1.84
N ASP A 13 -29.73 10.03 0.86
CA ASP A 13 -30.59 11.16 0.48
C ASP A 13 -29.82 12.49 0.24
N GLY A 14 -28.57 12.38 -0.25
CA GLY A 14 -27.65 13.50 -0.47
C GLY A 14 -26.92 14.01 0.79
N GLN A 15 -27.30 13.55 1.99
CA GLN A 15 -26.60 13.85 3.23
C GLN A 15 -25.48 12.84 3.48
N ALA A 16 -24.30 13.33 3.86
CA ALA A 16 -23.16 12.49 4.22
C ALA A 16 -23.15 12.17 5.72
N TYR A 17 -22.76 10.95 6.07
CA TYR A 17 -22.72 10.42 7.43
C TYR A 17 -21.36 9.78 7.72
N LEU A 18 -20.93 9.85 8.98
CA LEU A 18 -19.68 9.28 9.47
C LEU A 18 -19.83 8.95 10.97
N THR A 19 -19.28 7.82 11.39
CA THR A 19 -19.21 7.40 12.79
C THR A 19 -17.82 6.86 13.09
N ASP A 20 -17.23 7.29 14.21
CA ASP A 20 -16.04 6.70 14.79
C ASP A 20 -16.40 5.46 15.63
N ARG A 21 -15.59 4.41 15.54
CA ARG A 21 -15.90 3.07 16.04
C ARG A 21 -14.63 2.30 16.40
N TYR A 22 -14.68 1.53 17.50
CA TYR A 22 -13.64 0.58 17.85
C TYR A 22 -14.15 -0.85 17.74
N ALA A 23 -13.37 -1.72 17.10
CA ALA A 23 -13.68 -3.14 17.09
C ALA A 23 -12.96 -3.89 18.21
N GLU A 24 -13.67 -4.12 19.30
CA GLU A 24 -13.24 -5.06 20.33
C GLU A 24 -13.22 -6.51 19.77
N ASP A 25 -14.19 -6.86 18.93
CA ASP A 25 -14.46 -8.26 18.56
C ASP A 25 -14.63 -8.53 17.04
N LYS A 26 -15.09 -9.73 16.68
CA LYS A 26 -15.48 -10.15 15.31
C LYS A 26 -16.96 -9.87 14.97
N ALA A 27 -17.57 -8.92 15.65
CA ALA A 27 -18.95 -8.46 15.42
C ALA A 27 -19.01 -7.14 14.63
N LEU A 28 -20.22 -6.57 14.50
CA LEU A 28 -20.41 -5.15 14.16
C LEU A 28 -19.70 -4.30 15.23
N PRO A 29 -18.79 -3.38 14.87
CA PRO A 29 -18.12 -2.53 15.85
C PRO A 29 -19.11 -1.56 16.52
N PRO A 30 -19.10 -1.40 17.85
CA PRO A 30 -19.83 -0.32 18.52
C PRO A 30 -19.34 1.07 18.06
N VAL A 31 -20.14 2.10 18.32
CA VAL A 31 -19.69 3.50 18.27
C VAL A 31 -18.71 3.70 19.41
N ASP A 32 -17.56 4.34 19.15
CA ASP A 32 -16.55 4.57 20.18
C ASP A 32 -16.93 5.74 21.11
N GLU A 33 -16.34 5.74 22.30
CA GLU A 33 -16.59 6.73 23.36
C GLU A 33 -15.97 8.10 23.05
N SER A 34 -14.84 8.13 22.32
CA SER A 34 -14.39 9.32 21.58
C SER A 34 -14.97 9.33 20.17
N GLN A 35 -14.90 10.50 19.52
CA GLN A 35 -15.17 10.68 18.09
C GLN A 35 -14.09 11.61 17.52
N ASP A 36 -12.93 11.05 17.17
CA ASP A 36 -11.74 11.81 16.74
C ASP A 36 -11.65 12.01 15.21
N TRP A 37 -12.50 11.31 14.44
CA TRP A 37 -12.69 11.53 13.00
C TRP A 37 -13.79 12.58 12.70
N GLU A 38 -13.42 13.68 12.03
CA GLU A 38 -14.32 14.75 11.62
C GLU A 38 -14.68 14.64 10.13
N LEU A 39 -15.97 14.57 9.80
CA LEU A 39 -16.48 14.61 8.42
C LEU A 39 -16.41 16.04 7.86
N LEU A 40 -15.70 16.22 6.74
CA LEU A 40 -15.55 17.51 6.05
C LEU A 40 -16.56 17.70 4.91
N SER A 41 -16.87 16.62 4.19
CA SER A 41 -17.86 16.59 3.11
C SER A 41 -18.06 15.14 2.64
N GLY A 42 -19.25 14.80 2.17
CA GLY A 42 -19.46 13.63 1.34
C GLY A 42 -20.45 13.91 0.22
N TYR A 43 -20.39 13.13 -0.85
CA TYR A 43 -21.38 13.10 -1.92
C TYR A 43 -21.41 11.71 -2.56
N GLU A 44 -22.46 11.42 -3.32
CA GLU A 44 -22.58 10.23 -4.14
C GLU A 44 -23.05 10.58 -5.56
N ASN A 45 -22.76 9.70 -6.51
CA ASN A 45 -23.38 9.66 -7.83
C ASN A 45 -23.51 8.20 -8.28
N GLU A 46 -24.15 7.99 -9.44
CA GLU A 46 -24.38 6.69 -10.11
C GLU A 46 -23.19 5.72 -10.17
N THR A 47 -21.96 6.23 -9.98
CA THR A 47 -20.74 5.44 -10.03
C THR A 47 -20.05 5.28 -8.68
N HIS A 48 -20.05 6.31 -7.82
CA HIS A 48 -19.22 6.33 -6.60
C HIS A 48 -19.75 7.24 -5.49
N THR A 49 -19.77 6.72 -4.26
CA THR A 49 -19.66 7.48 -3.00
C THR A 49 -18.25 8.06 -2.85
N VAL A 50 -18.16 9.30 -2.36
CA VAL A 50 -16.91 9.97 -1.97
C VAL A 50 -17.09 10.63 -0.61
N LEU A 51 -16.21 10.31 0.33
CA LEU A 51 -16.13 10.92 1.65
C LEU A 51 -14.77 11.62 1.81
N ARG A 52 -14.78 12.78 2.47
CA ARG A 52 -13.59 13.51 2.91
C ARG A 52 -13.73 13.78 4.39
N PHE A 53 -12.74 13.35 5.16
CA PHE A 53 -12.68 13.50 6.61
C PHE A 53 -11.26 13.87 7.03
N LYS A 54 -11.10 14.32 8.28
CA LYS A 54 -9.80 14.50 8.93
C LYS A 54 -9.79 13.88 10.32
N ARG A 55 -8.62 13.50 10.81
CA ARG A 55 -8.35 13.11 12.20
C ARG A 55 -6.93 13.58 12.57
N LYS A 56 -6.64 13.75 13.85
CA LYS A 56 -5.29 14.09 14.33
C LYS A 56 -4.35 12.90 14.11
N LEU A 57 -3.08 13.17 13.83
CA LEU A 57 -2.07 12.10 13.67
C LEU A 57 -1.81 11.33 14.98
N GLN A 58 -1.99 12.01 16.10
CA GLN A 58 -2.07 11.42 17.43
C GLN A 58 -3.24 12.09 18.16
N THR A 59 -4.08 11.28 18.77
CA THR A 59 -5.22 11.67 19.60
C THR A 59 -4.89 11.41 21.07
N CYS A 60 -5.87 11.59 21.96
CA CYS A 60 -5.72 11.27 23.38
C CYS A 60 -6.45 9.97 23.79
N ASP A 61 -7.08 9.28 22.84
CA ASP A 61 -7.73 7.99 23.08
C ASP A 61 -6.70 6.85 23.05
N VAL A 62 -6.94 5.81 23.85
CA VAL A 62 -6.13 4.60 23.99
C VAL A 62 -6.56 3.46 23.06
N ARG A 63 -7.78 3.51 22.51
CA ARG A 63 -8.28 2.60 21.47
C ARG A 63 -7.67 2.92 20.09
N ASP A 64 -7.35 4.18 19.88
CA ASP A 64 -6.89 4.76 18.62
C ASP A 64 -5.50 4.31 18.15
N ARG A 65 -5.25 4.38 16.83
CA ARG A 65 -3.92 4.12 16.25
C ARG A 65 -3.17 5.40 15.87
N VAL A 66 -2.01 5.62 16.50
CA VAL A 66 -1.10 6.72 16.20
C VAL A 66 -0.58 6.62 14.76
N ILE A 67 -0.89 7.64 13.95
CA ILE A 67 -0.45 7.78 12.57
C ILE A 67 0.96 8.39 12.55
N ASN A 68 1.98 7.54 12.40
CA ASN A 68 3.38 7.97 12.37
C ASN A 68 4.04 7.69 10.99
N LYS A 69 5.38 7.68 10.94
CA LYS A 69 6.16 7.44 9.70
C LYS A 69 6.42 5.95 9.40
N ASP A 70 5.95 5.04 10.24
CA ASP A 70 6.12 3.60 10.04
C ASP A 70 5.14 3.03 9.01
N THR A 71 5.23 1.72 8.77
CA THR A 71 4.31 1.02 7.88
C THR A 71 3.04 0.61 8.64
N LEU A 72 1.98 1.39 8.47
CA LEU A 72 0.64 1.11 9.03
C LEU A 72 -0.10 0.09 8.16
N ARG A 73 -1.04 -0.64 8.75
CA ARG A 73 -1.75 -1.75 8.08
C ARG A 73 -3.18 -1.33 7.75
N VAL A 74 -3.37 -0.64 6.63
CA VAL A 74 -4.69 -0.18 6.22
C VAL A 74 -5.58 -1.37 5.84
N LEU A 75 -6.61 -1.66 6.64
CA LEU A 75 -7.72 -2.52 6.22
C LEU A 75 -8.80 -1.65 5.55
N TRP A 76 -9.64 -2.25 4.71
CA TRP A 76 -10.80 -1.57 4.11
C TRP A 76 -11.93 -2.56 3.84
N ALA A 77 -13.15 -2.05 3.84
CA ALA A 77 -14.35 -2.78 3.45
C ALA A 77 -15.44 -1.83 2.94
N TRP A 78 -16.43 -2.37 2.24
CA TRP A 78 -17.57 -1.65 1.67
C TRP A 78 -18.82 -2.53 1.55
N ASN A 79 -19.96 -1.90 1.26
CA ASN A 79 -21.24 -2.56 0.99
C ASN A 79 -21.92 -1.87 -0.21
N GLU A 80 -22.86 -2.55 -0.87
CA GLU A 80 -23.70 -2.02 -1.97
C GLU A 80 -25.00 -1.38 -1.44
N HIS A 81 -25.27 -1.50 -0.15
CA HIS A 81 -26.45 -0.97 0.51
C HIS A 81 -26.08 -0.04 1.66
N ASP A 82 -26.81 1.06 1.76
CA ASP A 82 -26.77 1.99 2.89
C ASP A 82 -27.16 1.30 4.22
N PRO A 83 -26.74 1.84 5.38
CA PRO A 83 -27.27 1.45 6.68
C PRO A 83 -28.79 1.64 6.80
N ASP A 84 -29.47 0.59 7.26
CA ASP A 84 -30.87 0.62 7.69
C ASP A 84 -30.97 1.14 9.13
N GLY A 85 -30.81 2.45 9.27
CA GLY A 85 -31.03 3.20 10.52
C GLY A 85 -30.29 2.60 11.71
N ASP A 86 -31.06 2.16 12.70
CA ASP A 86 -30.57 1.65 14.00
C ASP A 86 -29.70 0.39 13.89
N THR A 87 -29.76 -0.37 12.78
CA THR A 87 -28.95 -1.58 12.60
C THR A 87 -27.50 -1.30 12.21
N GLY A 88 -27.20 -0.08 11.76
CA GLY A 88 -25.87 0.28 11.27
C GLY A 88 -25.48 -0.39 9.95
N PRO A 89 -24.19 -0.38 9.57
CA PRO A 89 -23.73 -0.92 8.29
C PRO A 89 -23.82 -2.45 8.24
N GLY A 90 -24.52 -2.96 7.22
CA GLY A 90 -24.61 -4.40 6.95
C GLY A 90 -23.25 -5.04 6.68
N TYR A 91 -23.11 -6.34 6.98
CA TYR A 91 -21.84 -7.06 6.86
C TYR A 91 -21.31 -7.09 5.42
N HIS A 92 -20.13 -6.49 5.22
CA HIS A 92 -19.42 -6.33 3.94
C HIS A 92 -19.11 -7.62 3.14
N GLY A 93 -19.45 -8.82 3.63
CA GLY A 93 -19.17 -10.08 2.94
C GLY A 93 -17.70 -10.23 2.49
N HIS A 94 -17.51 -10.42 1.17
CA HIS A 94 -16.21 -10.48 0.51
C HIS A 94 -15.65 -9.11 0.07
N HIS A 95 -16.42 -8.04 0.20
CA HIS A 95 -16.09 -6.68 -0.25
C HIS A 95 -15.14 -5.97 0.74
N ARG A 96 -13.96 -6.58 0.92
CA ARG A 96 -12.94 -6.16 1.89
C ARG A 96 -11.52 -6.46 1.40
N GLY A 97 -10.54 -5.80 2.00
CA GLY A 97 -9.13 -6.09 1.78
C GLY A 97 -8.22 -5.47 2.83
N VAL A 98 -6.92 -5.65 2.64
CA VAL A 98 -5.88 -5.15 3.53
C VAL A 98 -4.61 -4.82 2.76
N ARG A 99 -3.93 -3.74 3.15
CA ARG A 99 -2.72 -3.26 2.48
C ARG A 99 -1.84 -2.44 3.42
N SER A 100 -0.64 -2.95 3.70
CA SER A 100 0.40 -2.19 4.40
C SER A 100 0.85 -0.98 3.57
N SER A 101 0.98 0.18 4.20
CA SER A 101 1.48 1.42 3.59
C SER A 101 2.03 2.35 4.66
N VAL A 102 3.12 3.06 4.35
CA VAL A 102 3.42 4.32 5.04
C VAL A 102 2.34 5.33 4.62
N LEU A 103 1.74 6.03 5.60
CA LEU A 103 0.78 7.10 5.37
C LEU A 103 1.47 8.47 5.34
N LEU A 104 2.32 8.75 6.33
CA LEU A 104 3.15 9.96 6.36
C LEU A 104 4.37 9.83 5.45
N ARG A 105 4.16 10.05 4.15
CA ARG A 105 5.26 10.17 3.21
C ARG A 105 6.01 11.47 3.45
N ASN A 106 7.30 11.36 3.73
CA ASN A 106 8.25 12.41 3.39
C ASN A 106 8.41 12.39 1.87
N ASP A 107 7.46 13.02 1.17
CA ASP A 107 7.66 13.38 -0.24
C ASP A 107 8.71 14.51 -0.25
N MET A 108 9.99 14.12 -0.23
CA MET A 108 11.06 14.98 -0.73
C MET A 108 10.67 15.41 -2.14
N GLU A 109 10.87 16.69 -2.46
CA GLU A 109 10.71 17.17 -3.83
C GLU A 109 11.54 16.27 -4.75
N SER A 110 10.92 15.78 -5.83
CA SER A 110 11.64 14.93 -6.78
C SER A 110 12.61 15.81 -7.55
N ASP A 111 13.87 15.82 -7.12
CA ASP A 111 14.98 16.51 -7.79
C ASP A 111 14.84 16.35 -9.31
N SER A 112 14.81 17.48 -10.01
CA SER A 112 14.69 17.47 -11.47
C SER A 112 15.85 16.69 -12.05
N LEU A 113 15.56 15.64 -12.83
CA LEU A 113 16.59 14.82 -13.45
C LEU A 113 17.57 15.71 -14.23
N PRO A 114 18.89 15.53 -14.08
CA PRO A 114 19.85 16.32 -14.84
C PRO A 114 19.63 16.12 -16.34
N ALA A 115 19.95 17.13 -17.16
CA ALA A 115 19.65 17.12 -18.60
C ALA A 115 20.32 15.97 -19.38
N GLN A 116 21.26 15.25 -18.77
CA GLN A 116 21.90 14.05 -19.31
C GLN A 116 21.76 12.90 -18.31
N VAL A 117 20.91 11.93 -18.62
CA VAL A 117 20.74 10.68 -17.87
C VAL A 117 20.97 9.50 -18.82
N HIS A 118 21.84 8.58 -18.41
CA HIS A 118 21.99 7.28 -19.05
C HIS A 118 21.24 6.22 -18.25
N THR A 119 20.41 5.43 -18.94
CA THR A 119 19.70 4.28 -18.39
C THR A 119 20.36 2.99 -18.88
N TYR A 120 20.48 1.99 -18.02
CA TYR A 120 20.99 0.66 -18.38
C TYR A 120 20.13 -0.41 -17.70
N ASP A 121 19.52 -1.29 -18.51
CA ASP A 121 18.51 -2.25 -18.05
C ASP A 121 19.15 -3.60 -17.66
N VAL A 122 19.29 -3.81 -16.35
CA VAL A 122 19.78 -5.05 -15.73
C VAL A 122 18.69 -6.14 -15.84
N THR A 123 18.74 -6.98 -16.88
CA THR A 123 17.64 -7.90 -17.22
C THR A 123 18.00 -9.40 -17.24
N MET A 124 17.06 -10.20 -16.75
CA MET A 124 17.14 -11.67 -16.70
C MET A 124 16.46 -12.32 -17.90
N ALA A 125 16.94 -11.97 -19.11
CA ALA A 125 16.43 -12.52 -20.36
C ALA A 125 16.44 -14.06 -20.38
N ASN A 126 15.36 -14.65 -20.89
CA ASN A 126 15.16 -16.09 -21.11
C ASN A 126 15.30 -17.00 -19.86
N ALA A 127 15.11 -16.46 -18.65
CA ALA A 127 15.12 -17.25 -17.42
C ALA A 127 13.82 -18.08 -17.26
N THR A 128 13.90 -19.40 -17.46
CA THR A 128 12.81 -20.34 -17.17
C THR A 128 12.80 -20.70 -15.68
N ILE A 129 11.78 -20.25 -14.94
CA ILE A 129 11.65 -20.53 -13.51
C ILE A 129 11.27 -22.00 -13.29
N PRO A 130 12.04 -22.82 -12.55
CA PRO A 130 11.70 -24.20 -12.24
C PRO A 130 10.46 -24.30 -11.34
N ALA A 131 9.69 -25.38 -11.49
CA ALA A 131 8.53 -25.72 -10.65
C ALA A 131 8.93 -26.21 -9.23
N LYS A 132 9.85 -25.50 -8.56
CA LYS A 132 10.27 -25.73 -7.17
C LYS A 132 9.64 -24.68 -6.27
N ARG A 133 9.25 -25.07 -5.04
CA ARG A 133 8.63 -24.18 -4.02
C ARG A 133 9.41 -22.90 -3.74
N THR A 134 10.73 -22.93 -3.91
CA THR A 134 11.59 -21.74 -3.86
C THR A 134 12.73 -21.94 -4.84
N THR A 135 13.03 -20.90 -5.63
CA THR A 135 14.21 -20.85 -6.48
C THR A 135 14.88 -19.50 -6.30
N TYR A 136 16.21 -19.52 -6.13
CA TYR A 136 17.07 -18.35 -6.20
C TYR A 136 17.82 -18.44 -7.53
N TRP A 137 17.81 -17.37 -8.36
CA TRP A 137 18.21 -17.48 -9.76
C TRP A 137 19.29 -16.50 -10.19
N CYS A 138 20.35 -17.04 -10.79
CA CYS A 138 21.72 -16.56 -10.65
C CYS A 138 22.43 -16.23 -11.96
N LYS A 139 22.86 -14.97 -12.15
CA LYS A 139 23.61 -14.52 -13.35
C LYS A 139 24.45 -13.26 -13.11
N LEU A 140 25.77 -13.35 -13.31
CA LEU A 140 26.61 -12.15 -13.49
C LEU A 140 26.23 -11.45 -14.80
N LEU A 141 26.11 -10.12 -14.76
CA LEU A 141 25.82 -9.29 -15.91
C LEU A 141 26.97 -8.32 -16.16
N GLU A 142 27.45 -8.26 -17.41
CA GLU A 142 28.50 -7.33 -17.81
C GLU A 142 27.92 -5.93 -18.00
N GLY A 143 28.30 -5.01 -17.09
CA GLY A 143 27.88 -3.61 -17.12
C GLY A 143 28.39 -2.86 -18.36
N PRO A 144 27.85 -1.65 -18.63
CA PRO A 144 28.24 -0.86 -19.78
C PRO A 144 29.68 -0.35 -19.66
N THR A 145 30.41 -0.28 -20.77
CA THR A 145 31.72 0.38 -20.84
C THR A 145 31.55 1.90 -20.71
N LEU A 146 31.98 2.47 -19.57
CA LEU A 146 31.89 3.90 -19.29
C LEU A 146 33.25 4.57 -19.51
N GLN A 147 33.26 5.66 -20.30
CA GLN A 147 34.48 6.44 -20.58
C GLN A 147 34.92 7.33 -19.40
N THR A 148 34.01 7.57 -18.45
CA THR A 148 34.21 8.45 -17.28
C THR A 148 33.49 7.88 -16.05
N LYS A 149 33.80 8.40 -14.86
CA LYS A 149 33.09 8.04 -13.63
C LYS A 149 31.64 8.55 -13.68
N HIS A 150 30.68 7.65 -13.51
CA HIS A 150 29.25 7.97 -13.37
C HIS A 150 28.76 7.70 -11.94
N HIS A 151 27.65 8.31 -11.54
CA HIS A 151 26.95 8.02 -10.28
C HIS A 151 25.56 7.45 -10.56
N ILE A 152 25.20 6.35 -9.89
CA ILE A 152 23.85 5.78 -9.94
C ILE A 152 23.00 6.49 -8.88
N PHE A 153 22.19 7.46 -9.31
CA PHE A 153 21.30 8.23 -8.42
C PHE A 153 19.87 7.65 -8.34
N LYS A 154 19.51 6.72 -9.24
CA LYS A 154 18.17 6.09 -9.30
C LYS A 154 18.28 4.65 -9.77
N VAL A 155 17.53 3.77 -9.11
CA VAL A 155 17.28 2.39 -9.53
C VAL A 155 15.76 2.17 -9.52
N ALA A 156 15.22 1.54 -10.55
CA ALA A 156 13.81 1.17 -10.65
C ALA A 156 13.72 -0.30 -11.06
N VAL A 157 12.79 -1.06 -10.45
CA VAL A 157 12.66 -2.50 -10.72
C VAL A 157 11.48 -2.75 -11.66
N ASN A 158 11.77 -3.22 -12.86
CA ASN A 158 10.77 -3.65 -13.84
C ASN A 158 10.60 -5.18 -13.78
N LEU A 159 9.37 -5.66 -13.66
CA LEU A 159 9.06 -7.03 -13.25
C LEU A 159 7.88 -7.61 -14.05
N CYS A 160 8.20 -8.52 -14.98
CA CYS A 160 7.22 -9.20 -15.82
C CYS A 160 6.31 -10.16 -15.02
N CYS A 161 6.87 -10.92 -14.07
CA CYS A 161 6.17 -12.01 -13.39
C CYS A 161 5.89 -11.69 -11.91
N ILE A 162 4.98 -10.74 -11.67
CA ILE A 162 4.68 -10.18 -10.34
C ILE A 162 4.24 -11.22 -9.29
N SER A 163 3.73 -12.38 -9.72
CA SER A 163 3.19 -13.45 -8.87
C SER A 163 4.19 -14.53 -8.43
N VAL A 164 5.43 -14.53 -8.92
CA VAL A 164 6.39 -15.65 -8.74
C VAL A 164 7.71 -15.23 -8.05
N ILE A 165 8.01 -13.93 -8.06
CA ILE A 165 9.34 -13.38 -7.83
C ILE A 165 9.28 -12.55 -6.52
N ASN A 166 9.86 -13.02 -5.38
CA ASN A 166 9.71 -12.60 -3.93
C ASN A 166 10.67 -11.57 -3.18
N ARG A 167 12.01 -11.40 -3.40
CA ARG A 167 12.84 -10.27 -2.81
C ARG A 167 14.12 -9.86 -3.59
N THR A 168 14.34 -8.58 -3.99
CA THR A 168 15.46 -8.14 -4.89
C THR A 168 16.78 -7.85 -4.19
N VAL A 169 17.90 -8.05 -4.91
CA VAL A 169 19.16 -7.29 -4.77
C VAL A 169 19.85 -7.22 -6.17
N SER A 170 20.65 -6.17 -6.40
CA SER A 170 21.73 -6.18 -7.39
C SER A 170 22.97 -5.61 -6.71
N ILE A 171 24.13 -6.28 -6.82
CA ILE A 171 25.34 -5.91 -6.06
C ILE A 171 26.40 -5.41 -7.04
N PRO A 172 26.77 -4.10 -7.03
CA PRO A 172 27.86 -3.61 -7.86
C PRO A 172 29.18 -4.19 -7.34
N SER A 173 29.86 -4.97 -8.16
CA SER A 173 31.05 -5.73 -7.77
C SER A 173 32.20 -5.52 -8.77
N PHE A 174 33.34 -5.02 -8.28
CA PHE A 174 34.56 -4.89 -9.07
C PHE A 174 35.26 -6.26 -9.17
N ILE A 175 34.67 -7.17 -9.95
CA ILE A 175 35.17 -8.53 -10.18
C ILE A 175 35.95 -8.59 -11.50
N PRO A 176 37.25 -8.92 -11.49
CA PRO A 176 37.95 -9.38 -12.69
C PRO A 176 37.26 -10.65 -13.23
N LYS A 177 36.73 -10.59 -14.45
CA LYS A 177 35.72 -11.53 -15.02
C LYS A 177 35.96 -13.01 -14.67
N THR A 178 35.26 -13.51 -13.65
CA THR A 178 35.23 -14.94 -13.29
C THR A 178 33.89 -15.34 -12.66
N GLY A 179 33.25 -16.39 -13.20
CA GLY A 179 32.40 -17.35 -12.46
C GLY A 179 31.05 -16.93 -11.80
N ASN A 180 29.98 -16.90 -12.59
CA ASN A 180 28.60 -17.36 -12.26
C ASN A 180 28.04 -17.29 -10.78
N GLY A 181 27.19 -16.30 -10.47
CA GLY A 181 25.84 -16.58 -9.93
C GLY A 181 25.21 -15.72 -8.80
N ASP A 182 24.22 -14.85 -9.13
CA ASP A 182 23.49 -13.93 -8.21
C ASP A 182 22.11 -14.39 -7.66
N VAL A 183 21.93 -14.66 -6.37
CA VAL A 183 20.58 -14.92 -5.76
C VAL A 183 19.66 -13.66 -5.76
N THR A 184 18.35 -13.69 -6.19
CA THR A 184 17.18 -12.82 -5.70
C THR A 184 15.80 -12.84 -6.50
N SER A 185 14.81 -11.94 -6.17
CA SER A 185 13.39 -11.75 -6.71
C SER A 185 12.58 -10.40 -6.28
N LEU A 186 11.25 -10.17 -5.92
CA LEU A 186 10.56 -8.95 -5.23
C LEU A 186 8.99 -9.02 -4.78
N LEU A 187 8.19 -7.93 -4.72
CA LEU A 187 6.67 -7.79 -4.85
C LEU A 187 5.59 -8.30 -3.82
N SER A 188 4.27 -7.96 -3.88
CA SER A 188 3.46 -6.72 -4.23
C SER A 188 1.89 -6.91 -4.20
N LYS A 189 1.04 -5.84 -3.99
CA LYS A 189 -0.07 -5.29 -4.89
C LYS A 189 -1.08 -4.26 -4.25
N LYS A 190 -2.32 -4.10 -4.80
CA LYS A 190 -3.39 -3.02 -4.64
C LYS A 190 -4.80 -3.63 -4.98
N LYS A 191 -6.04 -3.09 -4.82
CA LYS A 191 -6.71 -1.78 -4.51
C LYS A 191 -8.21 -2.02 -4.10
N GLY A 192 -8.99 -1.03 -3.63
CA GLY A 192 -10.47 -1.09 -3.32
C GLY A 192 -11.27 0.22 -3.55
N ARG A 193 -12.57 0.28 -3.21
CA ARG A 193 -13.49 1.47 -3.30
C ARG A 193 -14.57 1.43 -2.21
N ILE A 194 -15.10 2.61 -1.83
CA ILE A 194 -15.48 2.98 -0.45
C ILE A 194 -14.34 2.69 0.54
N LEU A 195 -14.19 3.57 1.53
CA LEU A 195 -13.05 3.54 2.44
C LEU A 195 -13.54 3.63 3.88
N ILE A 196 -13.95 2.48 4.42
CA ILE A 196 -13.66 2.21 5.83
C ILE A 196 -12.13 2.29 5.95
N MET A 197 -11.62 3.33 6.62
CA MET A 197 -10.18 3.56 6.78
C MET A 197 -9.73 3.04 8.13
N LEU A 198 -9.47 1.74 8.18
CA LEU A 198 -8.88 1.11 9.35
C LEU A 198 -7.38 1.41 9.39
N ILE A 199 -6.84 1.75 10.57
CA ILE A 199 -5.40 1.99 10.80
C ILE A 199 -4.83 0.94 11.76
#